data_AF-J9EIS9-F1
#
_entry.id   AF-J9EIS9-F1
#
_cell.length_a   1.000
_cell.length_b   1.000
_cell.length_c   1.000
_cell.angle_alpha   90.00
_cell.angle_beta   90.00
_cell.angle_gamma   90.00
#
_symmetry.space_group_name_H-M   'P 1'
#
loop_
_entity.id
_entity.type
_entity.pdbx_description
1 polymer ?
#
loop_
_entity_poly.entity_id
_entity_poly.type
_entity_poly.pdbx_seq_one_letter_code
_entity_poly.pdbx_strand_id
1 'polypeptide(L)'
;AASSSHAAELLTNSGYPLQIVTFGDCEPFTTTSLENRDAGENLFDAEIQIALRKTTKRDLHTREKGLKELRRLIDEVAFDDVRKSFKHFAVLFPRLAFDATATVRSNVIRVLGDYIKKLRRNCEPYLEKVLSYAILMMHDSYSQVANESKSMLVDCFPNEKYGILIEMFKEPACVIALKFISGKHSLLLRCEEEETEEQRYVRLASQSLQYLHWFCTQSLSEEQRNRIIDFFNNRSYRRLLTSSSQVIHIKIIS
;
A
#
# COMPACT_ATOMS: atom_id res chain seq x y z
N ALA A 1 21.41 31.27 -6.58
CA ALA A 1 20.89 29.91 -6.83
C ALA A 1 21.69 28.95 -5.98
N ALA A 2 21.10 28.38 -4.92
CA ALA A 2 21.74 27.35 -4.13
C ALA A 2 21.30 25.99 -4.69
N SER A 3 22.23 25.23 -5.27
CA SER A 3 21.95 23.90 -5.82
C SER A 3 21.91 22.87 -4.68
N SER A 4 21.00 21.90 -4.79
CA SER A 4 20.84 20.77 -3.86
C SER A 4 22.12 19.97 -3.62
N SER A 5 23.10 20.06 -4.54
CA SER A 5 24.43 19.47 -4.41
C SER A 5 25.21 20.05 -3.21
N HIS A 6 25.09 21.35 -2.96
CA HIS A 6 25.85 22.01 -1.89
C HIS A 6 25.31 21.67 -0.49
N ALA A 7 24.00 21.41 -0.38
CA ALA A 7 23.37 20.93 0.84
C ALA A 7 23.77 19.46 1.14
N ALA A 8 23.95 18.64 0.11
CA ALA A 8 24.39 17.25 0.26
C ALA A 8 25.86 17.15 0.71
N GLU A 9 26.75 18.01 0.20
CA GLU A 9 28.15 18.07 0.64
C GLU A 9 28.31 18.46 2.12
N LEU A 10 27.52 19.43 2.60
CA LEU A 10 27.57 19.87 4.00
C LEU A 10 27.15 18.77 4.98
N LEU A 11 26.22 17.90 4.58
CA LEU A 11 25.80 16.76 5.40
C LEU A 11 26.87 15.68 5.49
N THR A 12 27.60 15.46 4.38
CA THR A 12 28.66 14.44 4.28
C THR A 12 29.87 14.81 5.14
N ASN A 13 30.16 16.11 5.31
CA ASN A 13 31.28 16.61 6.12
C ASN A 13 30.99 16.71 7.62
N SER A 14 29.74 16.48 8.07
CA SER A 14 29.38 16.66 9.48
C SER A 14 29.76 15.51 10.41
N GLY A 15 30.30 14.40 9.87
CA GLY A 15 30.94 13.34 10.66
C GLY A 15 30.04 12.57 11.64
N TYR A 16 28.73 12.86 11.68
CA TYR A 16 27.77 12.10 12.48
C TYR A 16 27.33 10.84 11.72
N PRO A 17 27.62 9.63 12.22
CA PRO A 17 27.05 8.42 11.64
C PRO A 17 25.54 8.45 11.89
N LEU A 18 24.76 8.62 10.82
CA LEU A 18 23.33 8.38 10.86
C LEU A 18 23.11 6.88 11.06
N GLN A 19 22.85 6.48 12.31
CA GLN A 19 22.17 5.23 12.58
C GLN A 19 20.78 5.32 11.94
N ILE A 20 20.64 4.69 10.77
CA ILE A 20 19.35 4.43 10.15
C ILE A 20 18.61 3.47 11.08
N VAL A 21 17.74 4.02 11.91
CA VAL A 21 16.80 3.26 12.72
C VAL A 21 15.67 2.80 11.80
N THR A 22 15.66 1.50 11.50
CA THR A 22 14.60 0.79 10.80
C THR A 22 13.39 0.58 11.71
N PHE A 23 12.24 1.15 11.37
CA PHE A 23 10.91 0.67 11.79
C PHE A 23 9.84 1.06 10.76
N GLY A 24 9.31 0.08 10.03
CA GLY A 24 7.88 -0.10 9.76
C GLY A 24 7.04 0.99 9.08
N ASP A 25 7.61 2.04 8.49
CA ASP A 25 6.86 3.02 7.71
C ASP A 25 7.40 3.07 6.28
N CYS A 26 6.49 2.95 5.31
CA CYS A 26 6.72 2.88 3.86
C CYS A 26 7.99 3.64 3.44
N GLU A 27 9.11 2.91 3.26
CA GLU A 27 10.40 3.47 2.86
C GLU A 27 10.21 4.40 1.66
N PRO A 28 10.82 5.59 1.64
CA PRO A 28 10.74 6.46 0.49
C PRO A 28 11.42 5.76 -0.69
N PHE A 29 10.63 5.09 -1.52
CA PHE A 29 11.07 4.57 -2.80
C PHE A 29 11.32 5.77 -3.72
N THR A 30 12.52 6.32 -3.64
CA THR A 30 13.04 7.20 -4.66
C THR A 30 13.22 6.36 -5.93
N THR A 31 12.98 6.93 -7.10
CA THR A 31 13.33 6.34 -8.40
C THR A 31 14.76 5.79 -8.42
N THR A 32 15.65 6.39 -7.62
CA THR A 32 17.02 5.95 -7.41
C THR A 32 17.17 4.58 -6.73
N SER A 33 16.15 4.04 -6.04
CA SER A 33 16.21 2.71 -5.42
C SER A 33 16.19 1.57 -6.46
N LEU A 34 15.59 1.81 -7.63
CA LEU A 34 15.72 0.90 -8.79
C LEU A 34 17.00 1.16 -9.60
N GLU A 35 17.61 2.34 -9.47
CA GLU A 35 18.76 2.76 -10.29
C GLU A 35 20.13 2.51 -9.61
N ASN A 36 20.19 2.40 -8.26
CA ASN A 36 21.46 2.43 -7.50
C ASN A 36 21.78 1.18 -6.63
N ARG A 37 21.27 -0.03 -6.90
CA ARG A 37 21.67 -1.24 -6.12
C ARG A 37 22.30 -2.34 -6.97
N ASP A 38 23.56 -2.63 -6.65
CA ASP A 38 24.43 -3.76 -7.00
C ASP A 38 24.03 -4.64 -8.20
N ALA A 39 24.80 -4.48 -9.28
CA ALA A 39 24.63 -5.08 -10.60
C ALA A 39 24.87 -6.61 -10.68
N GLY A 40 24.76 -7.35 -9.57
CA GLY A 40 25.03 -8.80 -9.54
C GLY A 40 23.84 -9.66 -9.12
N GLU A 41 23.22 -9.37 -7.97
CA GLU A 41 22.29 -10.31 -7.32
C GLU A 41 20.80 -9.94 -7.41
N ASN A 42 20.46 -8.72 -7.84
CA ASN A 42 19.06 -8.28 -7.99
C ASN A 42 18.65 -8.02 -9.45
N LEU A 43 19.45 -8.45 -10.43
CA LEU A 43 19.03 -8.43 -11.83
C LEU A 43 18.01 -9.56 -12.07
N PHE A 44 16.84 -9.13 -12.55
CA PHE A 44 15.77 -9.97 -13.07
C PHE A 44 15.35 -9.45 -14.44
N ASP A 45 14.45 -10.15 -15.10
CA ASP A 45 13.94 -9.81 -16.44
C ASP A 45 13.77 -8.29 -16.69
N ALA A 46 14.35 -7.82 -17.79
CA ALA A 46 14.41 -6.41 -18.14
C ALA A 46 13.03 -5.82 -18.46
N GLU A 47 12.12 -6.61 -19.02
CA GLU A 47 10.76 -6.16 -19.30
C GLU A 47 9.98 -5.97 -18.00
N ILE A 48 10.16 -6.84 -17.00
CA ILE A 48 9.58 -6.65 -15.66
C ILE A 48 10.13 -5.37 -15.01
N GLN A 49 11.44 -5.11 -15.11
CA GLN A 49 12.03 -3.87 -14.59
C GLN A 49 11.43 -2.63 -15.26
N ILE A 50 11.22 -2.67 -16.58
CA ILE A 50 10.57 -1.60 -17.33
C ILE A 50 9.12 -1.42 -16.86
N ALA A 51 8.36 -2.50 -16.71
CA ALA A 51 6.97 -2.47 -16.30
C ALA A 51 6.82 -1.93 -14.86
N LEU A 52 7.68 -2.35 -13.91
CA LEU A 52 7.74 -1.77 -12.56
C LEU A 52 8.11 -0.29 -12.57
N ARG A 53 9.02 0.15 -13.45
CA ARG A 53 9.34 1.60 -13.58
C ARG A 53 8.14 2.40 -14.08
N LYS A 54 7.34 1.86 -14.99
CA LYS A 54 6.11 2.51 -15.48
C LYS A 54 5.10 2.74 -14.35
N THR A 55 4.96 1.81 -13.41
CA THR A 55 4.04 1.98 -12.25
C THR A 55 4.48 3.09 -11.29
N THR A 56 5.64 3.69 -11.47
CA THR A 56 6.12 4.81 -10.63
C THR A 56 5.94 6.19 -11.25
N LYS A 57 5.43 6.26 -12.49
CA LYS A 57 5.27 7.51 -13.24
C LYS A 57 4.04 8.28 -12.77
N ARG A 58 4.08 9.61 -12.92
CA ARG A 58 2.96 10.50 -12.59
C ARG A 58 1.79 10.38 -13.55
N ASP A 59 2.03 9.96 -14.79
CA ASP A 59 0.97 9.74 -15.76
C ASP A 59 0.19 8.45 -15.45
N LEU A 60 -1.11 8.58 -15.25
CA LEU A 60 -2.05 7.49 -14.97
C LEU A 60 -2.00 6.39 -16.02
N HIS A 61 -2.04 6.76 -17.31
CA HIS A 61 -2.08 5.78 -18.40
C HIS A 61 -0.81 4.92 -18.41
N THR A 62 0.33 5.53 -18.09
CA THR A 62 1.61 4.85 -17.95
C THR A 62 1.61 3.90 -16.75
N ARG A 63 1.08 4.31 -15.58
CA ARG A 63 0.96 3.40 -14.42
C ARG A 63 0.09 2.19 -14.75
N GLU A 64 -1.08 2.41 -15.33
CA GLU A 64 -1.99 1.35 -15.74
C GLU A 64 -1.35 0.39 -16.75
N LYS A 65 -0.65 0.93 -17.76
CA LYS A 65 0.07 0.13 -18.75
C LYS A 65 1.14 -0.74 -18.09
N GLY A 66 1.91 -0.18 -17.15
CA GLY A 66 2.89 -0.93 -16.37
C GLY A 66 2.27 -2.11 -15.62
N LEU A 67 1.13 -1.90 -14.95
CA LEU A 67 0.43 -2.99 -14.24
C LEU A 67 -0.09 -4.07 -15.21
N LYS A 68 -0.66 -3.69 -16.35
CA LYS A 68 -1.14 -4.66 -17.37
C LYS A 68 0.01 -5.49 -17.94
N GLU A 69 1.14 -4.85 -18.23
CA GLU A 69 2.35 -5.54 -18.70
C GLU A 69 2.90 -6.49 -17.63
N LEU A 70 2.93 -6.08 -16.35
CA LEU A 70 3.38 -6.94 -15.25
C LEU A 70 2.56 -8.23 -15.15
N ARG A 71 1.24 -8.14 -15.27
CA ARG A 71 0.38 -9.34 -15.24
C ARG A 71 0.76 -10.34 -16.31
N ARG A 72 0.93 -9.87 -17.55
CA ARG A 72 1.36 -10.68 -18.68
C ARG A 72 2.73 -11.32 -18.42
N LEU A 73 3.69 -10.53 -17.96
CA LEU A 73 5.07 -10.98 -17.74
C LEU A 73 5.19 -12.03 -16.64
N ILE A 74 4.42 -11.95 -15.55
CA ILE A 74 4.43 -12.94 -14.45
C ILE A 74 4.19 -14.37 -14.95
N ASP A 75 3.36 -14.52 -15.98
CA ASP A 75 3.06 -15.83 -16.56
C ASP A 75 4.15 -16.29 -17.54
N GLU A 76 4.75 -15.38 -18.29
CA GLU A 76 5.66 -15.69 -19.39
C GLU A 76 7.13 -15.86 -18.99
N VAL A 77 7.61 -15.10 -18.00
CA VAL A 77 9.03 -15.09 -17.62
C VAL A 77 9.39 -16.23 -16.67
N ALA A 78 10.69 -16.47 -16.50
CA ALA A 78 11.19 -17.52 -15.63
C ALA A 78 10.78 -17.30 -14.17
N PHE A 79 10.56 -18.39 -13.44
CA PHE A 79 10.13 -18.34 -12.04
C PHE A 79 11.06 -17.50 -11.15
N ASP A 80 12.38 -17.60 -11.38
CA ASP A 80 13.36 -16.84 -10.60
C ASP A 80 13.26 -15.33 -10.82
N ASP A 81 12.96 -14.89 -12.05
CA ASP A 81 12.75 -13.49 -12.36
C ASP A 81 11.51 -12.94 -11.66
N VAL A 82 10.41 -13.69 -11.68
CA VAL A 82 9.18 -13.34 -10.94
C VAL A 82 9.46 -13.27 -9.43
N ARG A 83 10.23 -14.22 -8.90
CA ARG A 83 10.57 -14.27 -7.47
C ARG A 83 11.37 -13.04 -7.06
N LYS A 84 12.40 -12.69 -7.83
CA LYS A 84 13.24 -11.51 -7.60
C LYS A 84 12.43 -10.22 -7.74
N SER A 85 11.58 -10.11 -8.76
CA SER A 85 10.78 -8.91 -8.99
C SER A 85 9.72 -8.67 -7.92
N PHE A 86 9.17 -9.73 -7.30
CA PHE A 86 8.15 -9.59 -6.27
C PHE A 86 8.62 -8.78 -5.07
N LYS A 87 9.90 -8.89 -4.68
CA LYS A 87 10.52 -8.03 -3.64
C LYS A 87 10.34 -6.55 -3.95
N HIS A 88 10.54 -6.15 -5.21
CA HIS A 88 10.41 -4.77 -5.66
C HIS A 88 8.94 -4.35 -5.74
N PHE A 89 8.09 -5.22 -6.28
CA PHE A 89 6.64 -4.99 -6.30
C PHE A 89 6.05 -4.79 -4.90
N ALA A 90 6.44 -5.62 -3.93
CA ALA A 90 5.93 -5.56 -2.56
C ALA A 90 6.24 -4.22 -1.87
N VAL A 91 7.36 -3.56 -2.22
CA VAL A 91 7.69 -2.22 -1.73
C VAL A 91 6.82 -1.14 -2.39
N LEU A 92 6.46 -1.32 -3.66
CA LEU A 92 5.59 -0.40 -4.41
C LEU A 92 4.11 -0.56 -4.07
N PHE A 93 3.71 -1.76 -3.62
CA PHE A 93 2.31 -2.14 -3.42
C PHE A 93 1.54 -1.16 -2.54
N PRO A 94 1.99 -0.74 -1.35
CA PRO A 94 1.19 0.15 -0.49
C PRO A 94 0.82 1.48 -1.16
N ARG A 95 1.74 2.04 -1.96
CA ARG A 95 1.47 3.28 -2.70
C ARG A 95 0.43 3.06 -3.78
N LEU A 96 0.59 1.99 -4.58
CA LEU A 96 -0.32 1.65 -5.68
C LEU A 96 -1.70 1.20 -5.18
N ALA A 97 -1.74 0.50 -4.04
CA ALA A 97 -2.95 0.05 -3.36
C ALA A 97 -3.87 1.22 -2.98
N PHE A 98 -3.31 2.43 -2.82
CA PHE A 98 -4.07 3.63 -2.51
C PHE A 98 -3.91 4.72 -3.57
N ASP A 99 -3.59 4.35 -4.81
CA ASP A 99 -3.62 5.26 -5.96
C ASP A 99 -4.97 6.00 -6.02
N ALA A 100 -4.96 7.24 -6.52
CA ALA A 100 -6.15 8.07 -6.63
C ALA A 100 -7.27 7.35 -7.42
N THR A 101 -6.88 6.51 -8.38
CA THR A 101 -7.80 5.92 -9.34
C THR A 101 -8.16 4.46 -9.02
N ALA A 102 -9.45 4.16 -9.05
CA ALA A 102 -9.95 2.81 -8.75
C ALA A 102 -9.43 1.74 -9.73
N THR A 103 -9.13 2.13 -10.97
CA THR A 103 -8.56 1.25 -11.99
C THR A 103 -7.15 0.78 -11.62
N VAL A 104 -6.26 1.70 -11.23
CA VAL A 104 -4.91 1.34 -10.76
C VAL A 104 -5.01 0.46 -9.50
N ARG A 105 -5.86 0.85 -8.54
CA ARG A 105 -6.09 0.06 -7.30
C ARG A 105 -6.58 -1.37 -7.59
N SER A 106 -7.51 -1.54 -8.53
CA SER A 106 -7.98 -2.88 -8.92
C SER A 106 -6.89 -3.68 -9.63
N ASN A 107 -6.12 -3.05 -10.51
CA ASN A 107 -5.07 -3.73 -11.26
C ASN A 107 -3.89 -4.14 -10.37
N VAL A 108 -3.51 -3.37 -9.36
CA VAL A 108 -2.45 -3.76 -8.43
C VAL A 108 -2.85 -4.96 -7.57
N ILE A 109 -4.14 -5.09 -7.18
CA ILE A 109 -4.64 -6.29 -6.51
C ILE A 109 -4.48 -7.51 -7.42
N ARG A 110 -4.86 -7.39 -8.70
CA ARG A 110 -4.71 -8.48 -9.67
C ARG A 110 -3.26 -8.91 -9.82
N VAL A 111 -2.34 -7.96 -9.97
CA VAL A 111 -0.90 -8.24 -10.02
C VAL A 111 -0.43 -8.94 -8.74
N LEU A 112 -0.88 -8.51 -7.56
CA LEU A 112 -0.56 -9.19 -6.29
C LEU A 112 -1.07 -10.64 -6.30
N GLY A 113 -2.30 -10.88 -6.76
CA GLY A 113 -2.86 -12.22 -6.91
C GLY A 113 -2.05 -13.09 -7.87
N ASP A 114 -1.64 -12.55 -9.01
CA ASP A 114 -0.82 -13.25 -10.01
C ASP A 114 0.54 -13.64 -9.41
N TYR A 115 1.20 -12.73 -8.67
CA TYR A 115 2.43 -13.05 -7.93
C TYR A 115 2.24 -14.16 -6.89
N ILE A 116 1.21 -14.08 -6.05
CA ILE A 116 0.97 -15.08 -5.00
C ILE A 116 0.66 -16.45 -5.62
N LYS A 117 -0.16 -16.49 -6.68
CA LYS A 117 -0.49 -17.72 -7.41
C LYS A 117 0.76 -18.36 -8.05
N LYS A 118 1.63 -17.55 -8.66
CA LYS A 118 2.88 -18.02 -9.29
C LYS A 118 3.90 -18.48 -8.26
N LEU A 119 4.18 -17.68 -7.22
CA LEU A 119 5.27 -17.91 -6.27
C LEU A 119 4.90 -18.86 -5.12
N ARG A 120 3.61 -18.97 -4.79
CA ARG A 120 3.11 -19.77 -3.66
C ARG A 120 3.89 -19.44 -2.39
N ARG A 121 4.46 -20.44 -1.70
CA ARG A 121 5.24 -20.23 -0.47
C ARG A 121 6.44 -19.28 -0.63
N ASN A 122 6.96 -19.07 -1.85
CA ASN A 122 8.10 -18.18 -2.08
C ASN A 122 7.75 -16.69 -1.91
N CYS A 123 6.47 -16.33 -1.81
CA CYS A 123 6.05 -14.95 -1.52
C CYS A 123 6.06 -14.63 -0.02
N GLU A 124 6.17 -15.63 0.87
CA GLU A 124 6.05 -15.50 2.33
C GLU A 124 6.88 -14.35 2.93
N PRO A 125 8.17 -14.14 2.57
CA PRO A 125 8.99 -13.08 3.16
C PRO A 125 8.50 -11.65 2.91
N TYR A 126 7.56 -11.46 1.98
CA TYR A 126 7.04 -10.14 1.61
C TYR A 126 5.54 -9.99 1.86
N LEU A 127 4.86 -11.04 2.35
CA LEU A 127 3.41 -10.99 2.62
C LEU A 127 3.04 -9.93 3.65
N GLU A 128 3.87 -9.74 4.68
CA GLU A 128 3.66 -8.71 5.70
C GLU A 128 3.62 -7.28 5.14
N LYS A 129 4.29 -7.04 4.01
CA LYS A 129 4.36 -5.73 3.37
C LYS A 129 3.12 -5.40 2.56
N VAL A 130 2.30 -6.41 2.23
CA VAL A 130 1.20 -6.27 1.26
C VAL A 130 -0.16 -6.65 1.83
N LEU A 131 -0.25 -7.67 2.69
CA LEU A 131 -1.53 -8.24 3.08
C LEU A 131 -2.37 -7.32 3.98
N SER A 132 -1.75 -6.59 4.90
CA SER A 132 -2.45 -5.60 5.73
C SER A 132 -3.13 -4.52 4.87
N TYR A 133 -2.47 -4.12 3.79
CA TYR A 133 -3.01 -3.17 2.82
C TYR A 133 -4.11 -3.81 1.95
N ALA A 134 -3.92 -5.05 1.49
CA ALA A 134 -4.95 -5.78 0.75
C ALA A 134 -6.24 -5.96 1.58
N ILE A 135 -6.11 -6.27 2.88
CA ILE A 135 -7.24 -6.34 3.81
C ILE A 135 -7.97 -4.99 3.88
N LEU A 136 -7.25 -3.87 4.03
CA LEU A 136 -7.87 -2.55 3.98
C LEU A 136 -8.61 -2.29 2.66
N MET A 137 -8.09 -2.77 1.53
CA MET A 137 -8.74 -2.62 0.23
C MET A 137 -10.08 -3.36 0.11
N MET A 138 -10.38 -4.35 0.97
CA MET A 138 -11.72 -4.97 1.05
C MET A 138 -12.83 -3.97 1.44
N HIS A 139 -12.44 -2.80 1.94
CA HIS A 139 -13.29 -1.71 2.40
C HIS A 139 -13.12 -0.43 1.56
N ASP A 140 -12.59 -0.56 0.34
CA ASP A 140 -12.54 0.56 -0.60
C ASP A 140 -13.95 1.09 -0.90
N SER A 141 -14.06 2.41 -1.11
CA SER A 141 -15.35 3.05 -1.41
C SER A 141 -15.93 2.63 -2.76
N TYR A 142 -15.09 2.14 -3.68
CA TYR A 142 -15.46 1.59 -4.97
C TYR A 142 -15.61 0.07 -4.87
N SER A 143 -16.81 -0.43 -5.16
CA SER A 143 -17.15 -1.86 -5.08
C SER A 143 -16.23 -2.74 -5.94
N GLN A 144 -15.79 -2.25 -7.11
CA GLN A 144 -14.85 -2.95 -7.96
C GLN A 144 -13.55 -3.30 -7.23
N VAL A 145 -12.96 -2.34 -6.50
CA VAL A 145 -11.70 -2.55 -5.76
C VAL A 145 -11.93 -3.48 -4.56
N ALA A 146 -13.01 -3.24 -3.82
CA ALA A 146 -13.37 -4.05 -2.66
C ALA A 146 -13.60 -5.53 -3.02
N ASN A 147 -14.35 -5.79 -4.10
CA ASN A 147 -14.64 -7.14 -4.56
C ASN A 147 -13.40 -7.81 -5.13
N GLU A 148 -12.54 -7.07 -5.84
CA GLU A 148 -11.28 -7.61 -6.35
C GLU A 148 -10.37 -8.06 -5.20
N SER A 149 -10.24 -7.26 -4.13
CA SER A 149 -9.41 -7.64 -2.98
C SER A 149 -9.95 -8.87 -2.25
N LYS A 150 -11.26 -8.90 -2.00
CA LYS A 150 -11.94 -10.05 -1.38
C LYS A 150 -11.72 -11.32 -2.20
N SER A 151 -11.96 -11.24 -3.51
CA SER A 151 -11.81 -12.39 -4.42
C SER A 151 -10.36 -12.86 -4.49
N MET A 152 -9.40 -11.93 -4.61
CA MET A 152 -7.98 -12.26 -4.62
C MET A 152 -7.54 -12.99 -3.35
N LEU A 153 -7.97 -12.51 -2.16
CA LEU A 153 -7.63 -13.16 -0.89
C LEU A 153 -8.24 -14.56 -0.78
N VAL A 154 -9.50 -14.74 -1.17
CA VAL A 154 -10.17 -16.05 -1.16
C VAL A 154 -9.51 -17.02 -2.13
N ASP A 155 -9.22 -16.56 -3.35
CA ASP A 155 -8.61 -17.38 -4.41
C ASP A 155 -7.18 -17.81 -4.06
N CYS A 156 -6.39 -16.90 -3.49
CA CYS A 156 -4.98 -17.16 -3.18
C CYS A 156 -4.82 -17.94 -1.88
N PHE A 157 -5.77 -17.84 -0.95
CA PHE A 157 -5.73 -18.47 0.36
C PHE A 157 -7.05 -19.20 0.68
N PRO A 158 -7.41 -20.23 -0.09
CA PRO A 158 -8.70 -20.90 0.07
C PRO A 158 -8.81 -21.69 1.38
N ASN A 159 -10.05 -22.00 1.76
CA ASN A 159 -10.42 -22.77 2.96
C ASN A 159 -9.97 -22.07 4.25
N GLU A 160 -9.51 -22.84 5.24
CA GLU A 160 -9.07 -22.34 6.55
C GLU A 160 -7.93 -21.31 6.48
N LYS A 161 -7.16 -21.30 5.38
CA LYS A 161 -6.06 -20.35 5.19
C LYS A 161 -6.54 -18.91 5.14
N TYR A 162 -7.73 -18.66 4.60
CA TYR A 162 -8.32 -17.32 4.57
C TYR A 162 -8.52 -16.81 5.99
N GLY A 163 -9.13 -17.62 6.86
CA GLY A 163 -9.35 -17.27 8.27
C GLY A 163 -8.05 -17.00 9.02
N ILE A 164 -7.04 -17.87 8.84
CA ILE A 164 -5.71 -17.69 9.44
C ILE A 164 -5.07 -16.39 8.97
N LEU A 165 -5.12 -16.10 7.67
CA LEU A 165 -4.56 -14.87 7.11
C LEU A 165 -5.25 -13.63 7.68
N ILE A 166 -6.59 -13.64 7.74
CA ILE A 166 -7.34 -12.53 8.33
C ILE A 166 -6.93 -12.32 9.79
N GLU A 167 -6.85 -13.39 10.60
CA GLU A 167 -6.44 -13.27 12.00
C GLU A 167 -5.01 -12.72 12.16
N MET A 168 -4.07 -13.12 11.29
CA MET A 168 -2.69 -12.64 11.33
C MET A 168 -2.55 -11.16 10.96
N PHE A 169 -3.34 -10.68 9.99
CA PHE A 169 -3.11 -9.36 9.37
C PHE A 169 -4.18 -8.31 9.70
N LYS A 170 -5.29 -8.67 10.35
CA LYS A 170 -6.30 -7.69 10.80
C LYS A 170 -5.74 -6.69 11.82
N GLU A 171 -4.85 -7.10 12.72
CA GLU A 171 -4.28 -6.15 13.67
C GLU A 171 -3.30 -5.16 13.01
N PRO A 172 -2.32 -5.61 12.20
CA PRO A 172 -1.51 -4.71 11.38
C PRO A 172 -2.34 -3.75 10.50
N ALA A 173 -3.44 -4.22 9.89
CA ALA A 173 -4.35 -3.39 9.12
C ALA A 173 -5.06 -2.34 9.99
N CYS A 174 -5.43 -2.68 11.23
CA CYS A 174 -5.99 -1.74 12.20
C CYS A 174 -5.02 -0.61 12.53
N VAL A 175 -3.75 -0.91 12.78
CA VAL A 175 -2.72 0.12 13.03
C VAL A 175 -2.60 1.09 11.86
N ILE A 176 -2.62 0.59 10.62
CA ILE A 176 -2.60 1.44 9.41
C ILE A 176 -3.88 2.30 9.33
N ALA A 177 -5.06 1.73 9.57
CA ALA A 177 -6.34 2.43 9.56
C ALA A 177 -6.36 3.62 10.55
N LEU A 178 -5.87 3.40 11.78
CA LEU A 178 -5.77 4.44 12.80
C LEU A 178 -4.79 5.55 12.41
N LYS A 179 -3.67 5.21 11.74
CA LYS A 179 -2.73 6.18 11.17
C LYS A 179 -3.37 7.01 10.06
N PHE A 180 -4.21 6.43 9.20
CA PHE A 180 -4.96 7.20 8.21
C PHE A 180 -5.98 8.14 8.83
N ILE A 181 -6.80 7.67 9.78
CA ILE A 181 -7.82 8.49 10.45
C ILE A 181 -7.19 9.65 11.23
N SER A 182 -6.02 9.44 11.83
CA SER A 182 -5.29 10.48 12.57
C SER A 182 -4.48 11.43 11.68
N GLY A 183 -4.44 11.21 10.37
CA GLY A 183 -3.66 12.03 9.45
C GLY A 183 -2.14 11.81 9.52
N LYS A 184 -1.68 10.71 10.16
CA LYS A 184 -0.25 10.46 10.47
C LYS A 184 0.44 9.50 9.49
N HIS A 185 -0.31 8.82 8.63
CA HIS A 185 0.28 7.86 7.69
C HIS A 185 1.06 8.56 6.57
N SER A 186 2.27 8.11 6.25
CA SER A 186 3.16 8.71 5.24
C SER A 186 2.55 8.79 3.83
N LEU A 187 1.71 7.81 3.49
CA LEU A 187 0.97 7.79 2.22
C LEU A 187 -0.06 8.91 2.05
N LEU A 188 -0.39 9.70 3.08
CA LEU A 188 -1.29 10.85 2.95
C LEU A 188 -0.63 12.05 2.25
N LEU A 189 0.69 12.19 2.37
CA LEU A 189 1.46 13.31 1.82
C LEU A 189 1.81 13.13 0.34
N ARG A 190 1.53 11.95 -0.23
CA ARG A 190 1.79 11.65 -1.64
C ARG A 190 0.50 11.82 -2.43
N CYS A 191 0.18 13.07 -2.70
CA CYS A 191 -0.86 13.49 -3.62
C CYS A 191 -0.28 13.41 -5.06
N GLU A 192 -0.88 12.55 -5.88
CA GLU A 192 -0.70 12.62 -7.34
C GLU A 192 -1.67 13.69 -7.88
N GLU A 193 -1.48 14.17 -9.11
CA GLU A 193 -2.23 15.30 -9.68
C GLU A 193 -3.76 15.04 -9.77
N GLU A 194 -4.17 13.78 -9.60
CA GLU A 194 -5.55 13.29 -9.72
C GLU A 194 -6.43 13.48 -8.46
N GLU A 195 -5.86 13.74 -7.28
CA GLU A 195 -6.63 14.05 -6.06
C GLU A 195 -5.88 15.02 -5.16
N THR A 196 -6.55 15.97 -4.52
CA THR A 196 -5.90 16.84 -3.51
C THR A 196 -5.53 16.05 -2.25
N GLU A 197 -4.59 16.55 -1.45
CA GLU A 197 -4.25 15.94 -0.15
C GLU A 197 -5.48 15.75 0.76
N GLU A 198 -6.44 16.68 0.69
CA GLU A 198 -7.65 16.62 1.50
C GLU A 198 -8.65 15.57 0.95
N GLN A 199 -8.83 15.50 -0.36
CA GLN A 199 -9.64 14.43 -0.98
C GLN A 199 -9.06 13.05 -0.66
N ARG A 200 -7.73 12.91 -0.74
CA ARG A 200 -7.00 11.71 -0.37
C ARG A 200 -7.22 11.34 1.10
N TYR A 201 -7.05 12.31 2.00
CA TYR A 201 -7.28 12.11 3.42
C TYR A 201 -8.70 11.63 3.71
N VAL A 202 -9.72 12.33 3.19
CA VAL A 202 -11.13 11.96 3.39
C VAL A 202 -11.41 10.56 2.88
N ARG A 203 -10.92 10.21 1.70
CA ARG A 203 -11.09 8.88 1.08
C ARG A 203 -10.47 7.78 1.95
N LEU A 204 -9.20 7.94 2.34
CA LEU A 204 -8.48 6.92 3.12
C LEU A 204 -8.99 6.82 4.56
N ALA A 205 -9.38 7.94 5.18
CA ALA A 205 -9.99 7.93 6.51
C ALA A 205 -11.37 7.25 6.46
N SER A 206 -12.19 7.52 5.44
CA SER A 206 -13.51 6.89 5.27
C SER A 206 -13.42 5.38 5.03
N GLN A 207 -12.51 4.94 4.17
CA GLN A 207 -12.19 3.52 3.99
C GLN A 207 -11.70 2.87 5.30
N SER A 208 -10.86 3.57 6.05
CA SER A 208 -10.35 3.10 7.35
C SER A 208 -11.46 2.96 8.40
N LEU A 209 -12.46 3.85 8.40
CA LEU A 209 -13.62 3.73 9.28
C LEU A 209 -14.50 2.53 8.90
N GLN A 210 -14.70 2.27 7.60
CA GLN A 210 -15.41 1.08 7.14
C GLN A 210 -14.68 -0.21 7.55
N TYR A 211 -13.35 -0.20 7.46
CA TYR A 211 -12.51 -1.27 7.99
C TYR A 211 -12.70 -1.43 9.51
N LEU A 212 -12.59 -0.36 10.30
CA LEU A 212 -12.75 -0.43 11.75
C LEU A 212 -14.13 -0.92 12.17
N HIS A 213 -15.19 -0.51 11.46
CA HIS A 213 -16.53 -1.03 11.69
C HIS A 213 -16.56 -2.56 11.53
N TRP A 214 -16.01 -3.09 10.43
CA TRP A 214 -15.89 -4.54 10.25
C TRP A 214 -15.00 -5.19 11.31
N PHE A 215 -13.84 -4.60 11.62
CA PHE A 215 -12.89 -5.11 12.61
C PHE A 215 -13.52 -5.24 14.00
N CYS A 216 -14.34 -4.27 14.42
CA CYS A 216 -15.09 -4.31 15.68
C CYS A 216 -16.19 -5.40 15.73
N THR A 217 -16.60 -5.94 14.59
CA THR A 217 -17.52 -7.11 14.54
C THR A 217 -16.79 -8.45 14.66
N GLN A 218 -15.45 -8.45 14.60
CA GLN A 218 -14.64 -9.65 14.76
C GLN A 218 -14.38 -9.97 16.23
N SER A 219 -13.82 -11.16 16.50
CA SER A 219 -13.29 -11.47 17.83
C SER A 219 -12.04 -10.63 18.09
N LEU A 220 -12.09 -9.80 19.14
CA LEU A 220 -11.02 -8.89 19.55
C LEU A 220 -10.54 -9.21 20.96
N SER A 221 -9.23 -9.24 21.15
CA SER A 221 -8.60 -9.26 22.48
C SER A 221 -8.86 -7.95 23.23
N GLU A 222 -8.65 -7.94 24.54
CA GLU A 222 -8.78 -6.73 25.36
C GLU A 222 -7.84 -5.62 24.89
N GLU A 223 -6.59 -5.97 24.53
CA GLU A 223 -5.62 -5.01 24.02
C GLU A 223 -6.12 -4.31 22.74
N GLN A 224 -6.70 -5.09 21.81
CA GLN A 224 -7.23 -4.55 20.55
C GLN A 224 -8.41 -3.61 20.79
N ARG A 225 -9.32 -3.98 21.71
CA ARG A 225 -10.45 -3.14 22.10
C ARG A 225 -9.99 -1.84 22.74
N ASN A 226 -9.08 -1.93 23.71
CA ASN A 226 -8.55 -0.76 24.43
C ASN A 226 -7.85 0.20 23.48
N ARG A 227 -7.06 -0.30 22.53
CA ARG A 227 -6.41 0.52 21.49
C ARG A 227 -7.41 1.37 20.70
N ILE A 228 -8.52 0.78 20.29
CA ILE A 228 -9.57 1.50 19.55
C ILE A 228 -10.25 2.54 20.45
N ILE A 229 -10.62 2.14 21.67
CA ILE A 229 -11.27 3.03 22.64
C ILE A 229 -10.37 4.24 22.94
N ASP A 230 -9.10 4.00 23.24
CA ASP A 230 -8.12 5.05 23.54
C ASP A 230 -7.93 5.98 22.34
N PHE A 231 -7.90 5.45 21.12
CA PHE A 231 -7.82 6.27 19.92
C PHE A 231 -8.99 7.26 19.82
N PHE A 232 -10.22 6.80 20.05
CA PHE A 232 -11.42 7.64 19.99
C PHE A 232 -11.64 8.51 21.24
N ASN A 233 -10.98 8.22 22.37
CA ASN A 233 -10.94 9.10 23.53
C ASN A 233 -9.95 10.25 23.35
N ASN A 234 -8.81 10.01 22.69
CA ASN A 234 -7.71 10.97 22.57
C ASN A 234 -7.92 12.05 21.50
N ARG A 235 -9.15 12.23 20.96
CA ARG A 235 -9.52 13.21 19.92
C ARG A 235 -8.56 13.25 18.72
N SER A 236 -7.85 12.15 18.44
CA SER A 236 -6.86 12.06 17.36
C SER A 236 -7.51 12.08 15.97
N TYR A 237 -8.82 11.92 15.89
CA TYR A 237 -9.67 12.01 14.70
C TYR A 237 -10.24 13.41 14.45
N ARG A 238 -9.79 14.46 15.18
CA ARG A 238 -10.30 15.84 15.02
C ARG A 238 -10.28 16.33 13.58
N ARG A 239 -9.24 15.98 12.81
CA ARG A 239 -9.14 16.34 11.39
C ARG A 239 -10.36 15.84 10.60
N LEU A 240 -10.85 14.63 10.88
CA LEU A 240 -12.04 14.07 10.23
C LEU A 240 -13.29 14.93 10.48
N LEU A 241 -13.46 15.42 11.71
CA LEU A 241 -14.61 16.25 12.07
C LEU A 241 -14.60 17.59 11.33
N THR A 242 -13.42 18.20 11.17
CA THR A 242 -13.25 19.49 10.48
C THR A 242 -13.34 19.38 8.97
N SER A 243 -12.92 18.25 8.39
CA SER A 243 -13.00 17.98 6.95
C SER A 243 -14.43 17.77 6.43
N SER A 244 -15.39 17.51 7.33
CA SER A 244 -16.76 17.12 6.95
C SER A 244 -17.65 18.28 6.46
N SER A 245 -17.22 19.54 6.60
CA SER A 245 -18.05 20.69 6.20
C SER A 245 -18.27 20.82 4.68
N GLN A 246 -17.58 20.05 3.83
CA GLN A 246 -17.71 20.14 2.36
C GLN A 246 -17.94 18.80 1.63
N VAL A 247 -18.00 17.64 2.31
CA VAL A 247 -17.98 16.33 1.62
C VAL A 247 -19.13 15.36 2.01
N ILE A 248 -20.13 15.80 2.77
CA ILE A 248 -21.28 14.94 3.15
C ILE A 248 -22.26 14.66 1.99
N HIS A 249 -22.09 15.26 0.81
CA HIS A 249 -23.04 15.09 -0.29
C HIS A 249 -22.92 13.80 -1.12
N ILE A 250 -21.92 12.94 -0.86
CA ILE A 250 -21.73 11.68 -1.62
C ILE A 250 -21.90 10.49 -0.69
N LYS A 251 -23.16 10.12 -0.41
CA LYS A 251 -23.70 8.76 -0.15
C LYS A 251 -25.08 8.79 0.55
N ILE A 252 -25.98 9.63 0.05
CA ILE A 252 -27.43 9.38 0.16
C ILE A 252 -27.99 9.62 -1.23
N ILE A 253 -27.92 8.59 -2.07
CA ILE A 253 -28.85 8.22 -3.14
C ILE A 253 -28.28 6.88 -3.65
N SER A 254 -28.91 5.82 -3.12
CA SER A 254 -29.12 4.48 -3.70
C SER A 254 -28.06 3.89 -4.62
#